data_AF-A0AAN7AZJ6-F1
#
_entry.id   AF-A0AAN7AZJ6-F1
#
_cell.length_a   1.000
_cell.length_b   1.000
_cell.length_c   1.000
_cell.angle_alpha   90.00
_cell.angle_beta   90.00
_cell.angle_gamma   90.00
#
_symmetry.space_group_name_H-M   'P 1'
#
loop_
_entity.id
_entity.type
_entity.pdbx_description
1 polymer ?
#
loop_
_entity_poly.entity_id
_entity_poly.type
_entity_poly.pdbx_seq_one_letter_code
_entity_poly.pdbx_strand_id
1 'polypeptide(L)'
;MEGKHATEARNWWGYASVSHNMTEGHQAGKTYSGGGAGVVIYALENSVLLKNPNDPTKTEPGFEQIRSLDSETPEQEKTRLAALSAHKSDWFHGNIVLSIIRQAAPNATICVLRRGTDGKDLSNALQKVITHHQAFHYGKPGLVVCSLGVGVKYDPSNQVIDKPTDIINACFESISQVLKAGLLVVAAAGNSPAKEVTKELREDFEKYAASRDSNLGAKLNATRGLGLPAMHPGVLTVGGYDKDLNCRRFYHGTGVDVYAPAFDVPVPTLEGITQGVLTDKGTSFATPLVAGCIASFLAALPTEGRMRLSSNSAALKQTVIDSAAPIEEAKDRKNSQTGHISTGYHAFKSGPHISDPIRVKNGTQQAPKETEDEELGSTVGNLRTRRPSFGKADDKVAPTGKGARSGSTQRMS
;
A
#
# COMPACT_ATOMS: atom_id res chain seq x y z
N MET A 1 -6.57 38.75 0.45
CA MET A 1 -6.96 37.32 0.36
C MET A 1 -5.77 36.37 0.41
N GLU A 2 -4.51 36.84 0.42
CA GLU A 2 -3.32 35.98 0.45
C GLU A 2 -3.10 35.21 1.77
N GLY A 3 -3.71 35.63 2.88
CA GLY A 3 -3.52 34.99 4.20
C GLY A 3 -4.20 33.63 4.39
N LYS A 4 -5.33 33.34 3.71
CA LYS A 4 -6.05 32.06 3.92
C LYS A 4 -5.36 30.88 3.22
N HIS A 5 -4.92 31.06 1.97
CA HIS A 5 -4.27 29.99 1.20
C HIS A 5 -2.89 29.58 1.76
N ALA A 6 -2.11 30.53 2.30
CA ALA A 6 -0.83 30.23 2.94
C ALA A 6 -1.00 29.39 4.22
N THR A 7 -2.16 29.50 4.89
CA THR A 7 -2.46 28.75 6.12
C THR A 7 -2.90 27.32 5.80
N GLU A 8 -3.68 27.13 4.72
CA GLU A 8 -4.09 25.79 4.25
C GLU A 8 -2.91 24.99 3.67
N ALA A 9 -1.98 25.62 2.94
CA ALA A 9 -0.79 24.95 2.41
C ALA A 9 0.15 24.43 3.52
N ARG A 10 0.26 25.15 4.65
CA ARG A 10 1.03 24.69 5.82
C ARG A 10 0.42 23.46 6.49
N ASN A 11 -0.91 23.29 6.40
CA ASN A 11 -1.62 22.17 7.02
C ASN A 11 -1.49 20.86 6.25
N TRP A 12 -0.95 20.86 5.02
CA TRP A 12 -0.77 19.68 4.17
C TRP A 12 0.69 19.47 3.75
N TRP A 13 1.64 19.87 4.60
CA TRP A 13 3.07 19.91 4.27
C TRP A 13 3.61 18.57 3.75
N GLY A 14 3.14 17.43 4.25
CA GLY A 14 3.62 16.12 3.78
C GLY A 14 3.23 15.83 2.32
N TYR A 15 2.05 16.23 1.89
CA TYR A 15 1.65 16.08 0.48
C TYR A 15 2.30 17.16 -0.39
N ALA A 16 2.48 18.36 0.17
CA ALA A 16 3.21 19.43 -0.49
C ALA A 16 4.68 19.02 -0.72
N SER A 17 5.36 18.39 0.23
CA SER A 17 6.79 18.07 0.12
C SER A 17 7.09 17.00 -0.94
N VAL A 18 6.14 16.10 -1.21
CA VAL A 18 6.26 15.12 -2.32
C VAL A 18 5.73 15.66 -3.65
N SER A 19 5.06 16.81 -3.68
CA SER A 19 4.53 17.43 -4.91
C SER A 19 5.28 18.70 -5.35
N HIS A 20 5.99 19.37 -4.44
CA HIS A 20 6.67 20.64 -4.67
C HIS A 20 8.18 20.50 -4.77
N ASN A 21 8.79 21.35 -5.60
CA ASN A 21 10.23 21.58 -5.62
C ASN A 21 10.63 22.34 -4.33
N MET A 22 10.96 21.64 -3.25
CA MET A 22 11.39 22.29 -1.99
C MET A 22 12.86 22.75 -2.02
N THR A 23 13.59 22.55 -3.12
CA THR A 23 14.96 23.07 -3.30
C THR A 23 15.02 24.07 -4.45
N GLU A 24 15.24 25.34 -4.13
CA GLU A 24 15.66 26.37 -5.08
C GLU A 24 16.90 25.85 -5.83
N GLY A 25 16.80 25.72 -7.16
CA GLY A 25 17.92 25.32 -8.03
C GLY A 25 17.83 23.94 -8.68
N HIS A 26 16.90 23.06 -8.29
CA HIS A 26 16.65 21.83 -9.03
C HIS A 26 15.62 22.09 -10.15
N GLN A 27 16.01 21.81 -11.41
CA GLN A 27 15.09 21.92 -12.55
C GLN A 27 13.81 21.13 -12.28
N ALA A 28 12.66 21.76 -12.56
CA ALA A 28 11.35 21.19 -12.28
C ALA A 28 11.20 19.80 -12.90
N GLY A 29 11.18 18.77 -12.05
CA GLY A 29 10.79 17.42 -12.48
C GLY A 29 9.38 17.43 -13.08
N LYS A 30 9.12 16.49 -13.99
CA LYS A 30 7.79 16.29 -14.62
C LYS A 30 6.74 16.02 -13.53
N THR A 31 5.62 16.76 -13.57
CA THR A 31 4.44 16.46 -12.75
C THR A 31 3.68 15.28 -13.34
N TYR A 32 3.39 14.25 -12.53
CA TYR A 32 2.57 13.11 -12.96
C TYR A 32 1.14 13.27 -12.46
N SER A 33 0.19 13.54 -13.36
CA SER A 33 -1.24 13.74 -13.05
C SER A 33 -2.09 12.47 -13.28
N GLY A 34 -1.48 11.29 -13.36
CA GLY A 34 -2.19 10.05 -13.71
C GLY A 34 -3.20 9.57 -12.66
N GLY A 35 -3.10 10.06 -11.42
CA GLY A 35 -4.02 9.74 -10.33
C GLY A 35 -4.11 8.25 -9.98
N GLY A 36 -3.20 7.40 -10.46
CA GLY A 36 -3.23 5.95 -10.24
C GLY A 36 -4.14 5.13 -11.17
N ALA A 37 -4.72 5.74 -12.21
CA ALA A 37 -5.64 5.03 -13.10
C ALA A 37 -5.00 3.79 -13.75
N GLY A 38 -5.65 2.64 -13.57
CA GLY A 38 -5.19 1.35 -14.08
C GLY A 38 -4.13 0.64 -13.22
N VAL A 39 -3.77 1.19 -12.06
CA VAL A 39 -2.90 0.55 -11.05
C VAL A 39 -3.75 -0.08 -9.95
N VAL A 40 -3.32 -1.23 -9.46
CA VAL A 40 -3.92 -1.93 -8.31
C VAL A 40 -3.01 -1.80 -7.10
N ILE A 41 -3.56 -1.42 -5.95
CA ILE A 41 -2.83 -1.26 -4.70
C ILE A 41 -3.44 -2.22 -3.67
N TYR A 42 -2.64 -3.17 -3.19
CA TYR A 42 -3.00 -4.08 -2.12
C TYR A 42 -2.45 -3.55 -0.80
N ALA A 43 -3.31 -2.94 0.03
CA ALA A 43 -2.92 -2.49 1.36
C ALA A 43 -3.08 -3.64 2.37
N LEU A 44 -1.97 -4.07 2.97
CA LEU A 44 -1.98 -5.02 4.09
C LEU A 44 -2.20 -4.24 5.38
N GLU A 45 -3.46 -4.03 5.72
CA GLU A 45 -3.91 -3.21 6.84
C GLU A 45 -5.11 -3.87 7.53
N ASN A 46 -5.53 -3.37 8.68
CA ASN A 46 -6.75 -3.89 9.30
C ASN A 46 -7.97 -3.58 8.39
N SER A 47 -8.55 -4.63 7.78
CA SER A 47 -9.67 -4.55 6.81
C SER A 47 -11.04 -4.20 7.43
N VAL A 48 -11.09 -3.97 8.74
CA VAL A 48 -12.29 -3.57 9.51
C VAL A 48 -12.98 -2.33 8.94
N LEU A 49 -12.24 -1.53 8.18
CA LEU A 49 -12.39 -0.09 8.19
C LEU A 49 -13.12 0.52 6.99
N LEU A 50 -13.69 -0.32 6.13
CA LEU A 50 -14.51 0.17 5.03
C LEU A 50 -15.93 0.49 5.47
N LYS A 51 -16.41 -0.11 6.56
CA LYS A 51 -17.82 -0.12 6.93
C LYS A 51 -18.11 0.84 8.07
N ASN A 52 -19.23 1.55 7.98
CA ASN A 52 -19.67 2.51 8.98
C ASN A 52 -19.85 1.79 10.34
N PRO A 53 -19.29 2.31 11.44
CA PRO A 53 -19.37 1.63 12.75
C PRO A 53 -20.81 1.54 13.29
N ASN A 54 -21.69 2.46 12.87
CA ASN A 54 -23.11 2.46 13.23
C ASN A 54 -23.94 1.62 12.25
N ASP A 55 -23.44 1.38 11.04
CA ASP A 55 -24.10 0.55 10.02
C ASP A 55 -23.06 -0.25 9.21
N PRO A 56 -22.68 -1.46 9.68
CA PRO A 56 -21.66 -2.28 9.03
C PRO A 56 -22.03 -2.74 7.60
N THR A 57 -23.26 -2.47 7.14
CA THR A 57 -23.68 -2.78 5.77
C THR A 57 -23.32 -1.67 4.79
N LYS A 58 -23.03 -0.47 5.29
CA LYS A 58 -22.68 0.71 4.48
C LYS A 58 -21.19 0.97 4.53
N THR A 59 -20.62 1.23 3.36
CA THR A 59 -19.24 1.71 3.25
C THR A 59 -19.19 3.21 3.56
N GLU A 60 -18.16 3.67 4.30
CA GLU A 60 -17.98 5.11 4.52
C GLU A 60 -17.78 5.86 3.19
N PRO A 61 -18.31 7.09 3.05
CA PRO A 61 -18.13 7.89 1.83
C PRO A 61 -16.66 8.02 1.44
N GLY A 62 -16.34 7.74 0.18
CA GLY A 62 -14.97 7.76 -0.37
C GLY A 62 -14.23 6.41 -0.33
N PHE A 63 -14.80 5.40 0.34
CA PHE A 63 -14.23 4.05 0.47
C PHE A 63 -14.96 3.02 -0.38
N GLU A 64 -15.98 3.41 -1.14
CA GLU A 64 -16.87 2.52 -1.91
C GLU A 64 -16.12 1.70 -2.97
N GLN A 65 -14.96 2.19 -3.40
CA GLN A 65 -14.10 1.54 -4.38
C GLN A 65 -13.05 0.61 -3.75
N ILE A 66 -12.95 0.59 -2.42
CA ILE A 66 -12.00 -0.25 -1.71
C ILE A 66 -12.64 -1.63 -1.47
N ARG A 67 -11.91 -2.69 -1.80
CA ARG A 67 -12.40 -4.08 -1.67
C ARG A 67 -11.63 -4.83 -0.59
N SER A 68 -12.32 -5.34 0.43
CA SER A 68 -11.71 -6.32 1.36
C SER A 68 -11.60 -7.69 0.66
N LEU A 69 -10.44 -8.35 0.78
CA LEU A 69 -10.24 -9.71 0.28
C LEU A 69 -10.31 -10.79 1.37
N ASP A 70 -10.64 -10.39 2.61
CA ASP A 70 -10.85 -11.36 3.67
C ASP A 70 -12.20 -12.04 3.48
N SER A 71 -12.18 -13.34 3.20
CA SER A 71 -13.35 -14.20 3.14
C SER A 71 -13.79 -14.58 4.56
N GLU A 72 -14.30 -13.62 5.31
CA GLU A 72 -14.97 -13.89 6.58
C GLU A 72 -16.46 -14.09 6.31
N THR A 73 -17.09 -15.04 7.02
CA THR A 73 -18.56 -15.08 7.05
C THR A 73 -19.08 -13.81 7.73
N PRO A 74 -20.32 -13.36 7.45
CA PRO A 74 -20.91 -12.20 8.13
C PRO A 74 -20.84 -12.27 9.66
N GLU A 75 -20.97 -13.46 10.25
CA GLU A 75 -20.87 -13.68 11.70
C GLU A 75 -19.44 -13.53 12.25
N GLN A 76 -18.45 -14.02 11.50
CA GLN A 76 -17.03 -13.84 11.83
C GLN A 76 -16.65 -12.36 11.75
N GLU A 77 -17.12 -11.69 10.69
CA GLU A 77 -16.93 -10.25 10.52
C GLU A 77 -17.58 -9.50 11.69
N LYS A 78 -18.85 -9.78 12.04
CA LYS A 78 -19.54 -9.14 13.17
C LYS A 78 -18.82 -9.32 14.50
N THR A 79 -18.40 -10.55 14.81
CA THR A 79 -17.67 -10.86 16.06
C THR A 79 -16.34 -10.12 16.11
N ARG A 80 -15.65 -10.05 14.98
CA ARG A 80 -14.38 -9.31 14.84
C ARG A 80 -14.58 -7.80 14.98
N LEU A 81 -15.59 -7.23 14.33
CA LEU A 81 -15.94 -5.80 14.45
C LEU A 81 -16.19 -5.44 15.93
N ALA A 82 -16.89 -6.29 16.67
CA ALA A 82 -17.10 -6.10 18.10
C ALA A 82 -15.78 -6.11 18.90
N ALA A 83 -14.89 -7.07 18.65
CA ALA A 83 -13.59 -7.15 19.33
C ALA A 83 -12.67 -5.95 19.03
N LEU A 84 -12.66 -5.47 17.78
CA LEU A 84 -11.80 -4.35 17.37
C LEU A 84 -12.37 -2.99 17.76
N SER A 85 -13.70 -2.85 17.89
CA SER A 85 -14.31 -1.64 18.46
C SER A 85 -13.85 -1.38 19.91
N ALA A 86 -13.44 -2.44 20.64
CA ALA A 86 -12.82 -2.32 21.96
C ALA A 86 -11.37 -1.78 21.90
N HIS A 87 -10.71 -1.87 20.75
CA HIS A 87 -9.33 -1.42 20.50
C HIS A 87 -9.31 -0.22 19.53
N LYS A 88 -9.84 0.92 19.97
CA LYS A 88 -9.99 2.16 19.18
C LYS A 88 -8.72 2.63 18.43
N SER A 89 -7.52 2.31 18.92
CA SER A 89 -6.25 2.72 18.29
C SER A 89 -5.93 1.98 16.99
N ASP A 90 -6.22 0.67 16.92
CA ASP A 90 -5.97 -0.14 15.71
C ASP A 90 -6.99 0.14 14.61
N TRP A 91 -8.15 0.68 15.00
CA TRP A 91 -9.19 1.14 14.10
C TRP A 91 -8.78 2.41 13.33
N PHE A 92 -7.92 3.23 13.92
CA PHE A 92 -7.55 4.52 13.33
C PHE A 92 -6.43 4.40 12.28
N HIS A 93 -5.48 3.49 12.48
CA HIS A 93 -4.28 3.38 11.63
C HIS A 93 -4.57 3.03 10.16
N GLY A 94 -5.29 1.93 9.91
CA GLY A 94 -5.54 1.48 8.53
C GLY A 94 -6.34 2.50 7.71
N ASN A 95 -7.26 3.23 8.35
CA ASN A 95 -8.05 4.29 7.73
C ASN A 95 -7.19 5.45 7.25
N ILE A 96 -6.24 5.86 8.08
CA ILE A 96 -5.27 6.87 7.69
C ILE A 96 -4.47 6.38 6.48
N VAL A 97 -3.91 5.17 6.55
CA VAL A 97 -3.08 4.60 5.48
C VAL A 97 -3.85 4.59 4.15
N LEU A 98 -5.10 4.11 4.17
CA LEU A 98 -5.96 4.10 2.98
C LEU A 98 -6.33 5.50 2.50
N SER A 99 -6.58 6.45 3.40
CA SER A 99 -6.86 7.84 3.06
C SER A 99 -5.66 8.50 2.37
N ILE A 100 -4.44 8.24 2.86
CA ILE A 100 -3.21 8.72 2.23
C ILE A 100 -3.06 8.14 0.81
N ILE A 101 -3.27 6.83 0.64
CA ILE A 101 -3.23 6.17 -0.69
C ILE A 101 -4.25 6.82 -1.61
N ARG A 102 -5.50 6.99 -1.14
CA ARG A 102 -6.59 7.55 -1.94
C ARG A 102 -6.32 8.98 -2.35
N GLN A 103 -5.76 9.79 -1.46
CA GLN A 103 -5.39 11.18 -1.77
C GLN A 103 -4.26 11.25 -2.80
N ALA A 104 -3.25 10.38 -2.69
CA ALA A 104 -2.11 10.36 -3.61
C ALA A 104 -2.39 9.66 -4.95
N ALA A 105 -3.37 8.77 -5.00
CA ALA A 105 -3.78 8.00 -6.17
C ALA A 105 -5.32 7.79 -6.23
N PRO A 106 -6.10 8.87 -6.48
CA PRO A 106 -7.56 8.86 -6.37
C PRO A 106 -8.28 7.95 -7.37
N ASN A 107 -7.61 7.50 -8.43
CA ASN A 107 -8.14 6.64 -9.47
C ASN A 107 -7.53 5.22 -9.44
N ALA A 108 -6.70 4.90 -8.44
CA ALA A 108 -6.20 3.54 -8.26
C ALA A 108 -7.30 2.60 -7.76
N THR A 109 -7.23 1.33 -8.17
CA THR A 109 -8.02 0.27 -7.54
C THR A 109 -7.35 -0.13 -6.24
N ILE A 110 -8.04 0.00 -5.10
CA ILE A 110 -7.47 -0.33 -3.79
C ILE A 110 -8.12 -1.62 -3.28
N CYS A 111 -7.31 -2.63 -3.01
CA CYS A 111 -7.71 -3.86 -2.35
C CYS A 111 -7.09 -3.87 -0.95
N VAL A 112 -7.85 -4.28 0.06
CA VAL A 112 -7.38 -4.35 1.45
C VAL A 112 -7.41 -5.79 1.91
N LEU A 113 -6.34 -6.22 2.55
CA LEU A 113 -6.27 -7.49 3.24
C LEU A 113 -5.85 -7.24 4.66
N ARG A 114 -6.42 -8.00 5.59
CA ARG A 114 -6.02 -7.96 6.99
C ARG A 114 -4.51 -8.06 7.12
N ARG A 115 -3.92 -7.08 7.80
CA ARG A 115 -2.54 -7.19 8.27
C ARG A 115 -2.42 -8.36 9.22
N GLY A 116 -1.48 -9.24 8.90
CA GLY A 116 -1.08 -10.30 9.81
C GLY A 116 -0.45 -9.76 11.08
N THR A 117 -0.49 -10.55 12.15
CA THR A 117 0.21 -10.22 13.41
C THR A 117 1.58 -10.87 13.51
N ASP A 118 1.85 -11.86 12.66
CA ASP A 118 3.10 -12.59 12.58
C ASP A 118 3.51 -12.89 11.13
N GLY A 119 4.65 -13.56 10.95
CA GLY A 119 5.17 -13.90 9.63
C GLY A 119 4.31 -14.93 8.86
N LYS A 120 3.55 -15.79 9.55
CA LYS A 120 2.66 -16.76 8.91
C LYS A 120 1.45 -16.06 8.32
N ASP A 121 0.85 -15.15 9.07
CA ASP A 121 -0.24 -14.32 8.58
C ASP A 121 0.21 -13.45 7.39
N LEU A 122 1.40 -12.83 7.48
CA LEU A 122 1.96 -12.06 6.37
C LEU A 122 2.18 -12.93 5.13
N SER A 123 2.77 -14.12 5.30
CA SER A 123 2.94 -15.11 4.23
C SER A 123 1.59 -15.44 3.56
N ASN A 124 0.56 -15.75 4.36
CA ASN A 124 -0.77 -16.08 3.86
C ASN A 124 -1.43 -14.89 3.11
N ALA A 125 -1.28 -13.67 3.64
CA ALA A 125 -1.81 -12.47 2.99
C ALA A 125 -1.14 -12.23 1.64
N LEU A 126 0.18 -12.39 1.54
CA LEU A 126 0.93 -12.26 0.28
C LEU A 126 0.51 -13.31 -0.76
N GLN A 127 0.26 -14.55 -0.35
CA GLN A 127 -0.28 -15.58 -1.25
C GLN A 127 -1.66 -15.21 -1.79
N LYS A 128 -2.56 -14.72 -0.93
CA LYS A 128 -3.87 -14.21 -1.36
C LYS A 128 -3.75 -13.06 -2.36
N VAL A 129 -2.79 -12.15 -2.16
CA VAL A 129 -2.51 -11.06 -3.11
C VAL A 129 -2.13 -11.62 -4.48
N ILE A 130 -1.21 -12.58 -4.55
CA ILE A 130 -0.79 -13.20 -5.82
C ILE A 130 -1.97 -13.83 -6.53
N THR A 131 -2.71 -14.71 -5.83
CA THR A 131 -3.86 -15.42 -6.41
C THR A 131 -4.92 -14.44 -6.90
N HIS A 132 -5.28 -13.44 -6.09
CA HIS A 132 -6.27 -12.43 -6.49
C HIS A 132 -5.78 -11.61 -7.68
N HIS A 133 -4.51 -11.20 -7.68
CA HIS A 133 -3.94 -10.43 -8.79
C HIS A 133 -3.99 -11.21 -10.10
N GLN A 134 -3.57 -12.47 -10.09
CA GLN A 134 -3.60 -13.33 -11.26
C GLN A 134 -5.03 -13.58 -11.76
N ALA A 135 -6.00 -13.73 -10.86
CA ALA A 135 -7.38 -14.01 -11.24
C ALA A 135 -8.10 -12.78 -11.83
N PHE A 136 -7.90 -11.59 -11.26
CA PHE A 136 -8.76 -10.42 -11.56
C PHE A 136 -8.03 -9.25 -12.19
N HIS A 137 -6.71 -9.20 -12.07
CA HIS A 137 -5.90 -8.03 -12.42
C HIS A 137 -4.64 -8.39 -13.21
N TYR A 138 -4.62 -9.59 -13.83
CA TYR A 138 -3.50 -10.04 -14.65
C TYR A 138 -3.12 -8.99 -15.71
N GLY A 139 -1.83 -8.69 -15.80
CA GLY A 139 -1.30 -7.68 -16.71
C GLY A 139 -1.53 -6.23 -16.26
N LYS A 140 -2.11 -5.96 -15.09
CA LYS A 140 -2.14 -4.59 -14.54
C LYS A 140 -0.95 -4.37 -13.60
N PRO A 141 -0.40 -3.15 -13.52
CA PRO A 141 0.56 -2.83 -12.46
C PRO A 141 -0.04 -3.03 -11.08
N GLY A 142 0.72 -3.67 -10.19
CA GLY A 142 0.29 -3.91 -8.82
C GLY A 142 1.35 -3.51 -7.80
N LEU A 143 0.89 -2.90 -6.70
CA LEU A 143 1.70 -2.53 -5.54
C LEU A 143 1.18 -3.24 -4.30
N VAL A 144 2.05 -3.67 -3.40
CA VAL A 144 1.69 -4.18 -2.08
C VAL A 144 2.21 -3.23 -1.02
N VAL A 145 1.33 -2.63 -0.24
CA VAL A 145 1.65 -1.62 0.77
C VAL A 145 1.65 -2.27 2.14
N CYS A 146 2.81 -2.24 2.81
CA CYS A 146 3.03 -2.85 4.11
C CYS A 146 3.45 -1.77 5.11
N SER A 147 2.48 -1.12 5.73
CA SER A 147 2.69 -0.15 6.82
C SER A 147 2.84 -0.83 8.19
N LEU A 148 3.50 -1.99 8.18
CA LEU A 148 3.72 -2.91 9.29
C LEU A 148 5.13 -3.52 9.21
N GLY A 149 5.59 -4.11 10.30
CA GLY A 149 6.75 -4.97 10.32
C GLY A 149 6.51 -6.20 11.18
N VAL A 150 6.84 -7.38 10.66
CA VAL A 150 6.89 -8.62 11.43
C VAL A 150 8.33 -8.82 11.90
N GLY A 151 8.53 -8.69 13.21
CA GLY A 151 9.83 -8.89 13.82
C GLY A 151 10.24 -10.35 13.79
N VAL A 152 11.54 -10.60 13.66
CA VAL A 152 12.14 -11.88 14.03
C VAL A 152 12.08 -11.95 15.55
N LYS A 153 11.12 -12.69 16.13
CA LYS A 153 11.20 -13.07 17.55
C LYS A 153 11.82 -14.44 17.61
N TYR A 154 13.14 -14.50 17.78
CA TYR A 154 13.82 -15.75 18.09
C TYR A 154 13.76 -15.97 19.61
N ASP A 155 12.99 -16.97 20.02
CA ASP A 155 12.99 -17.49 21.39
C ASP A 155 13.87 -18.74 21.44
N PRO A 156 15.07 -18.67 22.04
CA PRO A 156 15.99 -19.81 22.14
C PRO A 156 15.45 -20.95 23.03
N SER A 157 14.40 -20.70 23.83
CA SER A 157 13.81 -21.70 24.74
C SER A 157 12.64 -22.47 24.15
N ASN A 158 12.06 -22.00 23.02
CA ASN A 158 10.84 -22.57 22.45
C ASN A 158 11.13 -23.83 21.61
N GLN A 159 11.14 -25.00 22.26
CA GLN A 159 11.33 -26.29 21.61
C GLN A 159 10.09 -26.81 20.83
N VAL A 160 8.92 -26.15 20.87
CA VAL A 160 7.66 -26.81 20.45
C VAL A 160 6.72 -25.98 19.55
N ILE A 161 6.99 -24.70 19.28
CA ILE A 161 6.12 -23.90 18.40
C ILE A 161 6.96 -23.49 17.18
N ASP A 162 6.54 -23.93 15.99
CA ASP A 162 7.08 -23.62 14.64
C ASP A 162 8.42 -22.86 14.68
N LYS A 163 9.53 -23.57 14.42
CA LYS A 163 10.89 -23.01 14.52
C LYS A 163 10.89 -21.61 13.89
N PRO A 164 11.22 -20.52 14.62
CA PRO A 164 11.12 -19.15 14.12
C PRO A 164 11.77 -18.95 12.73
N THR A 165 12.79 -19.75 12.43
CA THR A 165 13.45 -19.89 11.12
C THR A 165 12.47 -20.23 9.98
N ASP A 166 11.55 -21.17 10.17
CA ASP A 166 10.62 -21.62 9.14
C ASP A 166 9.58 -20.52 8.80
N ILE A 167 9.13 -19.75 9.79
CA ILE A 167 8.21 -18.62 9.59
C ILE A 167 8.89 -17.48 8.81
N ILE A 168 10.13 -17.15 9.17
CA ILE A 168 10.91 -16.12 8.48
C ILE A 168 11.16 -16.53 7.03
N ASN A 169 11.54 -17.80 6.81
CA ASN A 169 11.77 -18.34 5.47
C ASN A 169 10.49 -18.33 4.64
N ALA A 170 9.35 -18.77 5.21
CA ALA A 170 8.07 -18.74 4.52
C ALA A 170 7.65 -17.30 4.13
N CYS A 171 7.87 -16.35 5.03
CA CYS A 171 7.61 -14.94 4.76
C CYS A 171 8.55 -14.39 3.69
N PHE A 172 9.86 -14.69 3.77
CA PHE A 172 10.86 -14.23 2.79
C PHE A 172 10.56 -14.81 1.40
N GLU A 173 10.27 -16.09 1.31
CA GLU A 173 9.89 -16.78 0.07
C GLU A 173 8.59 -16.20 -0.49
N SER A 174 7.57 -15.94 0.34
CA SER A 174 6.32 -15.33 -0.12
C SER A 174 6.53 -13.90 -0.65
N ILE A 175 7.42 -13.10 -0.04
CA ILE A 175 7.81 -11.79 -0.57
C ILE A 175 8.49 -11.96 -1.93
N SER A 176 9.45 -12.90 -2.04
CA SER A 176 10.11 -13.23 -3.30
C SER A 176 9.12 -13.64 -4.39
N GLN A 177 8.07 -14.40 -4.05
CA GLN A 177 7.03 -14.80 -5.00
C GLN A 177 6.17 -13.62 -5.47
N VAL A 178 5.81 -12.70 -4.57
CA VAL A 178 5.11 -11.45 -4.93
C VAL A 178 5.96 -10.62 -5.90
N LEU A 179 7.26 -10.48 -5.60
CA LEU A 179 8.19 -9.74 -6.47
C LEU A 179 8.36 -10.41 -7.84
N LYS A 180 8.45 -11.75 -7.90
CA LYS A 180 8.49 -12.55 -9.14
C LYS A 180 7.20 -12.45 -9.94
N ALA A 181 6.06 -12.22 -9.29
CA ALA A 181 4.78 -11.98 -9.94
C ALA A 181 4.66 -10.56 -10.54
N GLY A 182 5.72 -9.74 -10.48
CA GLY A 182 5.75 -8.37 -10.99
C GLY A 182 5.20 -7.32 -10.02
N LEU A 183 4.77 -7.72 -8.83
CA LEU A 183 4.21 -6.79 -7.84
C LEU A 183 5.33 -6.15 -7.03
N LEU A 184 5.38 -4.82 -6.95
CA LEU A 184 6.33 -4.14 -6.08
C LEU A 184 5.78 -4.08 -4.65
N VAL A 185 6.55 -4.58 -3.69
CA VAL A 185 6.26 -4.43 -2.26
C VAL A 185 6.90 -3.13 -1.76
N VAL A 186 6.10 -2.28 -1.12
CA VAL A 186 6.49 -1.00 -0.52
C VAL A 186 6.25 -1.10 0.98
N ALA A 187 7.31 -0.99 1.78
CA ALA A 187 7.25 -1.31 3.21
C ALA A 187 7.79 -0.20 4.10
N ALA A 188 7.16 0.00 5.25
CA ALA A 188 7.65 0.90 6.29
C ALA A 188 8.97 0.37 6.89
N ALA A 189 10.00 1.21 6.96
CA ALA A 189 11.29 0.81 7.50
C ALA A 189 11.16 0.42 8.99
N GLY A 190 10.41 1.21 9.77
CA GLY A 190 10.25 1.05 11.21
C GLY A 190 10.46 2.37 11.98
N ASN A 191 10.05 2.38 13.25
CA ASN A 191 9.84 3.62 14.01
C ASN A 191 10.75 3.79 15.24
N SER A 192 11.77 2.95 15.46
CA SER A 192 12.67 3.22 16.61
C SER A 192 13.69 4.30 16.21
N PRO A 193 13.75 5.44 16.91
CA PRO A 193 14.67 6.52 16.56
C PRO A 193 16.13 6.06 16.55
N ALA A 194 16.96 6.71 15.73
CA ALA A 194 18.41 6.51 15.66
C ALA A 194 18.89 5.07 15.38
N LYS A 195 18.02 4.15 14.93
CA LYS A 195 18.48 2.85 14.42
C LYS A 195 18.84 2.95 12.95
N GLU A 196 20.03 2.47 12.63
CA GLU A 196 20.53 2.42 11.27
C GLU A 196 20.11 1.10 10.59
N VAL A 197 19.56 1.20 9.39
CA VAL A 197 19.34 0.10 8.45
C VAL A 197 20.44 0.19 7.41
N THR A 198 21.30 -0.80 7.34
CA THR A 198 22.37 -0.86 6.34
C THR A 198 22.05 -1.85 5.23
N LYS A 199 22.77 -1.77 4.11
CA LYS A 199 22.64 -2.77 3.02
C LYS A 199 23.08 -4.16 3.49
N GLU A 200 24.18 -4.22 4.24
CA GLU A 200 24.73 -5.45 4.80
C GLU A 200 23.72 -6.15 5.70
N LEU A 201 22.93 -5.38 6.45
CA LEU A 201 21.88 -5.94 7.29
C LEU A 201 20.77 -6.60 6.47
N ARG A 202 20.39 -6.03 5.32
CA ARG A 202 19.41 -6.64 4.40
C ARG A 202 19.98 -7.89 3.72
N GLU A 203 21.27 -7.86 3.35
CA GLU A 203 21.97 -9.04 2.84
C GLU A 203 22.07 -10.15 3.89
N ASP A 204 22.25 -9.82 5.16
CA ASP A 204 22.25 -10.79 6.26
C ASP A 204 20.88 -11.48 6.39
N PHE A 205 19.76 -10.77 6.17
CA PHE A 205 18.43 -11.39 6.10
C PHE A 205 18.31 -12.38 4.93
N GLU A 206 18.83 -12.03 3.76
CA GLU A 206 18.85 -12.91 2.59
C GLU A 206 19.73 -14.15 2.80
N LYS A 207 20.94 -13.96 3.31
CA LYS A 207 21.87 -15.04 3.69
C LYS A 207 21.22 -15.96 4.71
N TYR A 208 20.54 -15.43 5.71
CA TYR A 208 19.83 -16.22 6.71
C TYR A 208 18.70 -17.04 6.08
N ALA A 209 17.90 -16.43 5.19
CA ALA A 209 16.82 -17.14 4.51
C ALA A 209 17.33 -18.31 3.65
N ALA A 210 18.51 -18.14 3.03
CA ALA A 210 19.15 -19.18 2.22
C ALA A 210 19.83 -20.28 3.05
N SER A 211 20.59 -19.91 4.09
CA SER A 211 21.46 -20.85 4.82
C SER A 211 20.80 -21.50 6.05
N ARG A 212 19.78 -20.84 6.63
CA ARG A 212 19.20 -21.19 7.93
C ARG A 212 20.22 -21.19 9.08
N ASP A 213 21.30 -20.43 8.95
CA ASP A 213 22.36 -20.33 9.96
C ASP A 213 21.82 -19.73 11.27
N SER A 214 21.86 -20.52 12.35
CA SER A 214 21.37 -20.10 13.67
C SER A 214 22.16 -18.95 14.28
N ASN A 215 23.46 -18.82 13.98
CA ASN A 215 24.28 -17.71 14.46
C ASN A 215 23.85 -16.40 13.79
N LEU A 216 23.59 -16.45 12.49
CA LEU A 216 23.07 -15.30 11.75
C LEU A 216 21.66 -14.94 12.22
N GLY A 217 20.80 -15.93 12.48
CA GLY A 217 19.49 -15.71 13.08
C GLY A 217 19.55 -15.02 14.44
N ALA A 218 20.48 -15.45 15.31
CA ALA A 218 20.70 -14.81 16.61
C ALA A 218 21.20 -13.36 16.46
N LYS A 219 22.12 -13.10 15.52
CA LYS A 219 22.59 -11.74 15.17
C LYS A 219 21.44 -10.85 14.72
N LEU A 220 20.60 -11.34 13.81
CA LEU A 220 19.45 -10.59 13.31
C LEU A 220 18.42 -10.30 14.41
N ASN A 221 18.14 -11.26 15.30
CA ASN A 221 17.25 -11.05 16.45
C ASN A 221 17.76 -9.95 17.40
N ALA A 222 19.08 -9.81 17.54
CA ALA A 222 19.67 -8.74 18.37
C ALA A 222 19.39 -7.33 17.83
N THR A 223 19.08 -7.18 16.53
CA THR A 223 18.77 -5.88 15.92
C THR A 223 17.38 -5.34 16.30
N ARG A 224 16.56 -6.12 17.02
CA ARG A 224 15.26 -5.80 17.63
C ARG A 224 14.42 -4.76 16.89
N GLY A 225 13.32 -5.17 16.26
CA GLY A 225 12.35 -4.26 15.64
C GLY A 225 12.68 -3.88 14.19
N LEU A 226 13.73 -4.45 13.61
CA LEU A 226 13.88 -4.61 12.17
C LEU A 226 13.24 -5.93 11.76
N GLY A 227 12.54 -5.95 10.64
CA GLY A 227 11.71 -7.09 10.29
C GLY A 227 11.29 -7.13 8.83
N LEU A 228 10.62 -8.22 8.47
CA LEU A 228 10.00 -8.34 7.17
C LEU A 228 8.70 -7.52 7.12
N PRO A 229 8.28 -7.00 5.96
CA PRO A 229 8.93 -7.18 4.65
C PRO A 229 10.12 -6.24 4.40
N ALA A 230 10.29 -5.17 5.17
CA ALA A 230 11.28 -4.10 4.90
C ALA A 230 12.74 -4.58 4.76
N MET A 231 13.13 -5.68 5.40
CA MET A 231 14.50 -6.20 5.30
C MET A 231 14.78 -7.03 4.04
N HIS A 232 13.77 -7.42 3.26
CA HIS A 232 13.99 -8.20 2.04
C HIS A 232 14.61 -7.30 0.94
N PRO A 233 15.74 -7.66 0.29
CA PRO A 233 16.45 -6.77 -0.65
C PRO A 233 15.64 -6.26 -1.85
N GLY A 234 14.72 -7.08 -2.35
CA GLY A 234 13.81 -6.69 -3.45
C GLY A 234 12.64 -5.77 -3.06
N VAL A 235 12.40 -5.52 -1.78
CA VAL A 235 11.34 -4.62 -1.29
C VAL A 235 11.79 -3.16 -1.37
N LEU A 236 10.89 -2.24 -1.71
CA LEU A 236 11.14 -0.80 -1.59
C LEU A 236 10.89 -0.37 -0.13
N THR A 237 11.98 -0.15 0.60
CA THR A 237 11.96 0.21 2.03
C THR A 237 11.87 1.71 2.20
N VAL A 238 10.83 2.16 2.90
CA VAL A 238 10.47 3.56 3.05
C VAL A 238 10.78 4.05 4.45
N GLY A 239 11.76 4.95 4.55
CA GLY A 239 12.06 5.71 5.76
C GLY A 239 11.16 6.93 5.93
N GLY A 240 11.33 7.60 7.07
CA GLY A 240 10.51 8.75 7.44
C GLY A 240 11.36 10.01 7.64
N TYR A 241 10.81 11.18 7.32
CA TYR A 241 11.38 12.48 7.70
C TYR A 241 10.32 13.43 8.27
N ASP A 242 10.77 14.45 9.00
CA ASP A 242 9.94 15.56 9.47
C ASP A 242 10.01 16.78 8.53
N LYS A 243 9.25 17.83 8.82
CA LYS A 243 9.23 19.08 8.02
C LYS A 243 10.60 19.74 7.81
N ASP A 244 11.58 19.43 8.66
CA ASP A 244 12.95 19.95 8.63
C ASP A 244 13.92 18.95 7.94
N LEU A 245 13.37 17.93 7.27
CA LEU A 245 14.08 16.84 6.58
C LEU A 245 14.93 15.98 7.52
N ASN A 246 14.59 15.91 8.81
CA ASN A 246 15.31 15.07 9.77
C ASN A 246 14.81 13.63 9.71
N CYS A 247 15.65 12.74 9.19
CA CYS A 247 15.35 11.31 9.06
C CYS A 247 15.58 10.50 10.35
N ARG A 248 16.40 11.02 11.30
CA ARG A 248 16.86 10.28 12.49
C ARG A 248 15.78 10.03 13.53
N ARG A 249 14.61 10.66 13.38
CA ARG A 249 13.41 10.35 14.20
C ARG A 249 12.89 8.93 13.97
N PHE A 250 13.31 8.30 12.87
CA PHE A 250 12.90 6.96 12.46
C PHE A 250 14.12 6.10 12.14
N TYR A 251 13.87 4.92 11.55
CA TYR A 251 14.93 4.16 10.90
C TYR A 251 15.52 4.93 9.74
N HIS A 252 16.84 4.92 9.66
CA HIS A 252 17.62 5.66 8.67
C HIS A 252 18.81 4.82 8.21
N GLY A 253 19.52 5.21 7.15
CA GLY A 253 20.76 4.55 6.74
C GLY A 253 20.70 4.01 5.32
N THR A 254 21.80 3.38 4.89
CA THR A 254 22.04 2.96 3.49
C THR A 254 21.12 1.83 3.00
N GLY A 255 20.42 1.16 3.91
CA GLY A 255 19.43 0.12 3.61
C GLY A 255 18.01 0.66 3.43
N VAL A 256 17.75 1.94 3.69
CA VAL A 256 16.50 2.62 3.31
C VAL A 256 16.60 3.05 1.85
N ASP A 257 15.61 2.67 1.03
CA ASP A 257 15.63 2.95 -0.40
C ASP A 257 15.18 4.39 -0.71
N VAL A 258 14.10 4.84 -0.06
CA VAL A 258 13.55 6.20 -0.18
C VAL A 258 12.99 6.66 1.16
N TYR A 259 12.83 7.97 1.33
CA TYR A 259 12.16 8.55 2.48
C TYR A 259 10.97 9.40 2.05
N ALA A 260 9.97 9.45 2.91
CA ALA A 260 8.79 10.30 2.75
C ALA A 260 8.41 10.93 4.10
N PRO A 261 7.54 11.96 4.09
CA PRO A 261 6.98 12.56 5.30
C PRO A 261 6.41 11.51 6.24
N ALA A 262 6.86 11.54 7.49
CA ALA A 262 6.46 10.57 8.50
C ALA A 262 6.20 11.21 9.87
N PHE A 263 6.44 12.50 10.07
CA PHE A 263 6.28 13.15 11.38
C PHE A 263 5.31 14.33 11.29
N ASP A 264 4.23 14.29 12.06
CA ASP A 264 3.13 15.26 11.96
C ASP A 264 2.52 15.27 10.54
N VAL A 265 2.35 14.09 9.94
CA VAL A 265 1.70 13.98 8.63
C VAL A 265 0.22 14.28 8.83
N PRO A 266 -0.34 15.28 8.13
CA PRO A 266 -1.75 15.58 8.21
C PRO A 266 -2.54 14.45 7.55
N VAL A 267 -3.51 13.91 8.27
CA VAL A 267 -4.31 12.78 7.78
C VAL A 267 -5.72 13.28 7.48
N PRO A 268 -6.32 12.92 6.33
CA PRO A 268 -7.72 13.19 6.10
C PRO A 268 -8.53 12.53 7.20
N THR A 269 -9.29 13.31 7.97
CA THR A 269 -10.27 12.74 8.89
C THR A 269 -11.41 12.15 8.10
N LEU A 270 -11.79 10.92 8.41
CA LEU A 270 -13.07 10.41 7.97
C LEU A 270 -14.17 11.25 8.61
N GLU A 271 -15.10 11.68 7.78
CA GLU A 271 -16.28 12.43 8.22
C GLU A 271 -16.99 11.63 9.32
N GLY A 272 -17.23 12.26 10.49
CA GLY A 272 -17.91 11.63 11.62
C GLY A 272 -17.03 10.96 12.69
N ILE A 273 -15.70 10.86 12.52
CA ILE A 273 -14.82 10.29 13.56
C ILE A 273 -14.25 11.36 14.49
N THR A 274 -13.73 12.46 13.93
CA THR A 274 -13.12 13.58 14.69
C THR A 274 -13.18 14.85 13.85
N GLN A 275 -13.53 15.99 14.47
CA GLN A 275 -13.41 17.30 13.81
C GLN A 275 -11.98 17.83 13.99
N GLY A 276 -11.23 18.00 12.90
CA GLY A 276 -9.89 18.62 12.92
C GLY A 276 -8.89 17.96 11.95
N VAL A 277 -7.71 18.54 11.76
CA VAL A 277 -6.60 17.86 11.10
C VAL A 277 -5.91 17.01 12.16
N LEU A 278 -6.05 15.69 12.07
CA LEU A 278 -5.24 14.80 12.88
C LEU A 278 -3.84 14.73 12.29
N THR A 279 -2.84 14.70 13.16
CA THR A 279 -1.44 14.49 12.78
C THR A 279 -0.94 13.28 13.54
N ASP A 280 -0.23 12.40 12.85
CA ASP A 280 0.40 11.24 13.47
C ASP A 280 1.84 11.09 12.97
N LYS A 281 2.61 10.21 13.61
CA LYS A 281 4.01 9.96 13.32
C LYS A 281 4.30 8.46 13.12
N GLY A 282 5.06 8.16 12.08
CA GLY A 282 5.47 6.80 11.75
C GLY A 282 5.81 6.65 10.28
N THR A 283 6.79 5.81 9.99
CA THR A 283 7.10 5.34 8.62
C THR A 283 5.88 4.69 7.96
N SER A 284 4.94 4.17 8.76
CA SER A 284 3.63 3.69 8.31
C SER A 284 2.78 4.73 7.56
N PHE A 285 3.06 6.03 7.70
CA PHE A 285 2.39 7.11 6.94
C PHE A 285 3.20 7.56 5.72
N ALA A 286 4.52 7.38 5.75
CA ALA A 286 5.40 7.60 4.60
C ALA A 286 5.16 6.55 3.50
N THR A 287 5.03 5.28 3.89
CA THR A 287 4.82 4.15 2.98
C THR A 287 3.62 4.29 2.03
N PRO A 288 2.38 4.60 2.51
CA PRO A 288 1.24 4.79 1.63
C PRO A 288 1.38 6.00 0.70
N LEU A 289 2.05 7.05 1.15
CA LEU A 289 2.31 8.24 0.33
C LEU A 289 3.23 7.90 -0.84
N VAL A 290 4.32 7.17 -0.58
CA VAL A 290 5.22 6.64 -1.63
C VAL A 290 4.45 5.75 -2.60
N ALA A 291 3.66 4.80 -2.09
CA ALA A 291 2.89 3.90 -2.94
C ALA A 291 1.90 4.63 -3.85
N GLY A 292 1.19 5.63 -3.32
CA GLY A 292 0.31 6.48 -4.13
C GLY A 292 1.06 7.29 -5.18
N CYS A 293 2.24 7.83 -4.86
CA CYS A 293 3.08 8.52 -5.84
C CYS A 293 3.55 7.58 -6.96
N ILE A 294 3.95 6.34 -6.62
CA ILE A 294 4.32 5.31 -7.61
C ILE A 294 3.14 4.97 -8.53
N ALA A 295 1.93 4.82 -7.97
CA ALA A 295 0.74 4.54 -8.76
C ALA A 295 0.43 5.69 -9.72
N SER A 296 0.50 6.94 -9.26
CA SER A 296 0.32 8.13 -10.10
C SER A 296 1.39 8.26 -11.19
N PHE A 297 2.64 7.93 -10.89
CA PHE A 297 3.72 7.83 -11.87
C PHE A 297 3.43 6.79 -12.95
N LEU A 298 3.11 5.55 -12.56
CA LEU A 298 2.79 4.46 -13.49
C LEU A 298 1.60 4.81 -14.39
N ALA A 299 0.57 5.44 -13.83
CA ALA A 299 -0.62 5.86 -14.57
C ALA A 299 -0.36 6.97 -15.60
N ALA A 300 0.72 7.74 -15.44
CA ALA A 300 1.12 8.77 -16.39
C ALA A 300 2.03 8.26 -17.51
N LEU A 301 2.56 7.04 -17.39
CA LEU A 301 3.35 6.42 -18.46
C LEU A 301 2.45 5.95 -19.61
N PRO A 302 2.95 5.99 -20.86
CA PRO A 302 2.33 5.27 -21.98
C PRO A 302 2.14 3.79 -21.64
N THR A 303 1.12 3.15 -22.20
CA THR A 303 0.76 1.76 -21.90
C THR A 303 1.96 0.81 -22.00
N GLU A 304 2.77 0.91 -23.06
CA GLU A 304 3.96 0.06 -23.23
C GLU A 304 5.00 0.27 -22.12
N GLY A 305 5.33 1.53 -21.81
CA GLY A 305 6.26 1.87 -20.73
C GLY A 305 5.77 1.41 -19.36
N ARG A 306 4.45 1.55 -19.12
CA ARG A 306 3.79 1.05 -17.92
C ARG A 306 3.92 -0.46 -17.78
N MET A 307 3.57 -1.22 -18.83
CA MET A 307 3.63 -2.69 -18.85
C MET A 307 5.06 -3.22 -18.68
N ARG A 308 6.03 -2.56 -19.33
CA ARG A 308 7.45 -2.92 -19.24
C ARG A 308 7.96 -2.76 -17.81
N LEU A 309 7.66 -1.62 -17.16
CA LEU A 309 8.12 -1.39 -15.78
C LEU A 309 7.36 -2.24 -14.77
N SER A 310 6.04 -2.41 -14.94
CA SER A 310 5.23 -3.13 -13.97
C SER A 310 5.36 -4.64 -14.00
N SER A 311 5.96 -5.22 -15.04
CA SER A 311 6.23 -6.66 -15.10
C SER A 311 7.54 -7.04 -14.39
N ASN A 312 8.35 -6.05 -13.99
CA ASN A 312 9.63 -6.26 -13.33
C ASN A 312 9.75 -5.37 -12.09
N SER A 313 9.41 -5.93 -10.93
CA SER A 313 9.42 -5.22 -9.64
C SER A 313 10.79 -4.62 -9.30
N ALA A 314 11.90 -5.27 -9.68
CA ALA A 314 13.25 -4.75 -9.47
C ALA A 314 13.53 -3.52 -10.35
N ALA A 315 13.14 -3.55 -11.64
CA ALA A 315 13.28 -2.41 -12.53
C ALA A 315 12.41 -1.23 -12.10
N LEU A 316 11.18 -1.51 -11.63
CA LEU A 316 10.31 -0.49 -11.06
C LEU A 316 10.93 0.10 -9.78
N LYS A 317 11.41 -0.73 -8.85
CA LYS A 317 12.12 -0.29 -7.64
C LYS A 317 13.30 0.62 -7.99
N GLN A 318 14.15 0.22 -8.94
CA GLN A 318 15.32 1.02 -9.32
C GLN A 318 14.90 2.34 -9.96
N THR A 319 13.89 2.33 -10.84
CA THR A 319 13.30 3.56 -11.39
C THR A 319 12.82 4.48 -10.27
N VAL A 320 12.19 3.89 -9.23
CA VAL A 320 11.76 4.60 -8.02
C VAL A 320 12.91 5.32 -7.31
N ILE A 321 14.02 4.63 -7.13
CA ILE A 321 15.21 5.20 -6.49
C ILE A 321 15.85 6.28 -7.38
N ASP A 322 15.99 6.01 -8.68
CA ASP A 322 16.74 6.87 -9.61
C ASP A 322 16.10 8.25 -9.86
N SER A 323 14.77 8.35 -9.78
CA SER A 323 14.10 9.64 -9.99
C SER A 323 13.82 10.40 -8.68
N ALA A 324 14.15 9.80 -7.53
CA ALA A 324 13.85 10.36 -6.23
C ALA A 324 14.90 11.43 -5.91
N ALA A 325 14.52 12.50 -5.22
CA ALA A 325 15.41 13.66 -5.03
C ALA A 325 16.32 13.45 -3.81
N PRO A 326 17.63 13.73 -3.86
CA PRO A 326 18.50 13.53 -2.71
C PRO A 326 18.05 14.37 -1.49
N ILE A 327 18.16 13.78 -0.30
CA ILE A 327 17.93 14.46 0.98
C ILE A 327 19.26 14.91 1.53
N GLU A 328 19.42 16.22 1.75
CA GLU A 328 20.50 16.74 2.58
C GLU A 328 19.94 16.97 3.98
N GLU A 329 20.27 16.07 4.93
CA GLU A 329 19.95 16.31 6.34
C GLU A 329 20.56 17.65 6.76
N ALA A 330 19.75 18.52 7.35
CA ALA A 330 20.24 19.77 7.91
C ALA A 330 21.38 19.44 8.89
N LYS A 331 22.58 19.97 8.63
CA LYS A 331 23.74 19.79 9.52
C LYS A 331 23.31 20.21 10.93
N ASP A 332 23.27 19.24 11.84
CA ASP A 332 22.95 19.52 13.22
C ASP A 332 24.01 20.47 13.78
N ARG A 333 23.65 21.75 13.93
CA ARG A 333 24.59 22.82 14.32
C ARG A 333 25.28 22.54 15.66
N LYS A 334 24.75 21.61 16.46
CA LYS A 334 25.29 21.24 17.78
C LYS A 334 26.18 20.00 17.76
N ASN A 335 26.22 19.21 16.68
CA ASN A 335 26.92 17.92 16.62
C ASN A 335 27.74 17.77 15.33
N SER A 336 28.55 18.78 15.01
CA SER A 336 29.28 18.90 13.74
C SER A 336 30.41 17.87 13.50
N GLN A 337 30.55 16.83 14.34
CA GLN A 337 31.68 15.89 14.25
C GLN A 337 31.35 14.53 13.61
N THR A 338 30.08 14.17 13.42
CA THR A 338 29.71 12.92 12.72
C THR A 338 28.76 13.24 11.57
N GLY A 339 29.33 13.86 10.53
CA GLY A 339 28.66 14.17 9.27
C GLY A 339 28.32 12.90 8.48
N HIS A 340 27.42 12.07 9.00
CA HIS A 340 26.76 11.05 8.22
C HIS A 340 25.70 11.73 7.36
N ILE A 341 26.00 11.85 6.06
CA ILE A 341 25.01 12.18 5.06
C ILE A 341 24.11 10.95 4.97
N SER A 342 22.88 11.04 5.48
CA SER A 342 21.87 10.06 5.11
C SER A 342 21.63 10.24 3.63
N THR A 343 22.17 9.36 2.79
CA THR A 343 21.88 9.32 1.36
C THR A 343 20.49 8.74 1.18
N GLY A 344 19.49 9.51 1.56
CA GLY A 344 18.09 9.21 1.30
C GLY A 344 17.63 9.90 0.03
N TYR A 345 16.55 9.39 -0.55
CA TYR A 345 15.87 10.07 -1.65
C TYR A 345 14.41 10.38 -1.27
N HIS A 346 13.94 11.60 -1.48
CA HIS A 346 12.55 12.03 -1.36
C HIS A 346 11.70 11.43 -2.47
N ALA A 347 10.52 10.91 -2.10
CA ALA A 347 9.52 10.39 -3.02
C ALA A 347 9.12 11.41 -4.12
N PHE A 348 8.89 10.90 -5.32
CA PHE A 348 8.69 11.68 -6.54
C PHE A 348 7.51 12.65 -6.55
N LYS A 349 7.59 13.59 -7.50
CA LYS A 349 6.56 14.57 -7.86
C LYS A 349 5.25 13.95 -8.35
N SER A 350 4.25 13.84 -7.48
CA SER A 350 2.86 13.72 -7.93
C SER A 350 2.32 15.11 -8.30
N GLY A 351 1.64 15.24 -9.43
CA GLY A 351 0.99 16.49 -9.81
C GLY A 351 -0.17 16.81 -8.85
N PRO A 352 -0.54 18.08 -8.67
CA PRO A 352 -1.66 18.43 -7.79
C PRO A 352 -2.97 17.85 -8.34
N HIS A 353 -3.51 16.85 -7.65
CA HIS A 353 -4.94 16.53 -7.66
C HIS A 353 -5.54 17.12 -6.40
N ILE A 354 -5.64 18.45 -6.36
CA ILE A 354 -6.58 19.09 -5.45
C ILE A 354 -7.95 18.95 -6.13
N SER A 355 -8.54 17.76 -6.09
CA SER A 355 -10.00 17.73 -6.00
C SER A 355 -10.33 18.57 -4.78
N ASP A 356 -11.15 19.61 -4.94
CA ASP A 356 -11.55 20.56 -3.89
C ASP A 356 -11.38 19.95 -2.49
N PRO A 357 -10.63 20.59 -1.56
CA PRO A 357 -10.54 20.08 -0.19
C PRO A 357 -11.97 19.81 0.24
N ILE A 358 -12.27 18.54 0.54
CA ILE A 358 -13.60 18.01 0.89
C ILE A 358 -14.38 19.15 1.52
N ARG A 359 -15.35 19.71 0.78
CA ARG A 359 -16.07 20.92 1.21
C ARG A 359 -16.63 20.62 2.59
N VAL A 360 -15.96 21.11 3.62
CA VAL A 360 -16.51 21.20 4.97
C VAL A 360 -17.63 22.21 4.84
N LYS A 361 -18.83 21.72 4.53
CA LYS A 361 -20.02 22.53 4.69
C LYS A 361 -20.09 22.85 6.17
N ASN A 362 -19.75 24.08 6.53
CA ASN A 362 -20.09 24.64 7.82
C ASN A 362 -21.59 24.39 8.02
N GLY A 363 -21.91 23.48 8.95
CA GLY A 363 -23.28 23.25 9.36
C GLY A 363 -23.85 24.55 9.88
N THR A 364 -24.68 25.19 9.08
CA THR A 364 -25.61 26.20 9.57
C THR A 364 -26.84 25.44 10.02
N GLN A 365 -26.96 25.24 11.33
CA GLN A 365 -28.26 25.03 11.93
C GLN A 365 -29.08 26.31 11.75
N GLN A 366 -30.15 26.22 10.96
CA GLN A 366 -31.42 26.84 11.29
C GLN A 366 -32.53 25.81 11.11
N ALA A 367 -33.39 25.76 12.12
CA ALA A 367 -34.51 24.85 12.30
C ALA A 367 -35.65 25.10 11.29
N PRO A 368 -36.65 24.20 11.21
CA PRO A 368 -37.52 24.04 10.05
C PRO A 368 -38.63 25.08 10.00
N LYS A 369 -39.11 25.35 8.78
CA LYS A 369 -40.50 25.76 8.54
C LYS A 369 -41.08 24.97 7.37
N GLU A 370 -42.22 24.36 7.67
CA GLU A 370 -43.17 23.69 6.80
C GLU A 370 -43.67 24.62 5.69
N THR A 371 -44.01 24.08 4.51
CA THR A 371 -45.40 23.81 4.06
C THR A 371 -45.43 23.34 2.60
N GLU A 372 -46.07 22.18 2.41
CA GLU A 372 -47.09 21.80 1.41
C GLU A 372 -46.97 22.15 -0.09
N ASP A 373 -47.26 21.10 -0.88
CA ASP A 373 -47.99 21.07 -2.18
C ASP A 373 -47.31 21.68 -3.43
N GLU A 374 -47.40 21.16 -4.65
CA GLU A 374 -48.27 20.16 -5.29
C GLU A 374 -47.66 19.78 -6.68
N GLU A 375 -48.11 18.64 -7.22
CA GLU A 375 -48.32 18.30 -8.66
C GLU A 375 -47.17 18.29 -9.70
N LEU A 376 -46.87 17.14 -10.35
CA LEU A 376 -47.54 16.45 -11.50
C LEU A 376 -47.15 17.00 -12.91
N GLY A 377 -46.76 16.07 -13.80
CA GLY A 377 -46.62 16.28 -15.26
C GLY A 377 -45.31 15.73 -15.82
N SER A 378 -45.27 14.47 -16.29
CA SER A 378 -45.44 14.08 -17.71
C SER A 378 -44.36 14.70 -18.63
N THR A 379 -43.58 13.98 -19.44
CA THR A 379 -44.02 13.34 -20.69
C THR A 379 -42.78 12.80 -21.43
N VAL A 380 -42.86 11.55 -21.88
CA VAL A 380 -42.39 10.93 -23.14
C VAL A 380 -41.07 11.40 -23.80
N GLY A 381 -40.17 10.44 -24.06
CA GLY A 381 -39.07 10.60 -25.01
C GLY A 381 -38.43 9.28 -25.44
N ASN A 382 -39.08 8.57 -26.37
CA ASN A 382 -38.58 7.39 -27.06
C ASN A 382 -37.23 7.64 -27.76
N LEU A 383 -36.25 6.75 -27.58
CA LEU A 383 -35.16 6.57 -28.54
C LEU A 383 -34.82 5.09 -28.71
N ARG A 384 -35.46 4.49 -29.72
CA ARG A 384 -35.08 3.24 -30.36
C ARG A 384 -33.71 3.42 -31.02
N THR A 385 -32.71 2.67 -30.60
CA THR A 385 -31.53 2.39 -31.43
C THR A 385 -31.46 0.90 -31.74
N ARG A 386 -31.66 0.58 -33.02
CA ARG A 386 -31.51 -0.73 -33.64
C ARG A 386 -30.12 -1.30 -33.34
N ARG A 387 -30.05 -2.52 -32.80
CA ARG A 387 -28.83 -3.36 -32.86
C ARG A 387 -28.95 -4.33 -34.05
N PRO A 388 -27.89 -4.52 -34.85
CA PRO A 388 -27.87 -5.55 -35.88
C PRO A 388 -27.72 -6.94 -35.25
N SER A 389 -28.53 -7.87 -35.75
CA SER A 389 -28.52 -9.30 -35.46
C SER A 389 -27.27 -9.95 -36.03
N PHE A 390 -26.46 -10.61 -35.19
CA PHE A 390 -25.45 -11.56 -35.66
C PHE A 390 -26.11 -12.89 -36.00
N GLY A 391 -25.73 -13.42 -37.17
CA GLY A 391 -26.31 -14.60 -37.80
C GLY A 391 -26.06 -15.90 -37.05
N LYS A 392 -27.03 -16.79 -37.20
CA LYS A 392 -26.97 -18.22 -36.86
C LYS A 392 -25.96 -18.93 -37.76
N ALA A 393 -25.18 -19.85 -37.19
CA ALA A 393 -24.52 -20.91 -37.93
C ALA A 393 -25.18 -22.23 -37.50
N ASP A 394 -25.86 -22.88 -38.43
CA ASP A 394 -26.39 -24.24 -38.28
C ASP A 394 -25.40 -25.24 -38.92
N ASP A 395 -25.08 -26.26 -38.12
CA ASP A 395 -24.74 -27.67 -38.35
C ASP A 395 -24.49 -28.23 -39.78
N LYS A 396 -23.46 -29.11 -39.86
CA LYS A 396 -23.58 -30.57 -40.22
C LYS A 396 -22.22 -31.29 -40.14
N VAL A 397 -22.05 -32.31 -39.28
CA VAL A 397 -22.13 -33.80 -39.53
C VAL A 397 -20.90 -34.32 -40.34
N ALA A 398 -20.14 -35.39 -40.03
CA ALA A 398 -20.38 -36.70 -39.40
C ALA A 398 -19.05 -37.42 -38.98
N PRO A 399 -19.12 -38.62 -38.36
CA PRO A 399 -18.05 -39.29 -37.61
C PRO A 399 -17.44 -40.56 -38.28
N THR A 400 -16.21 -40.91 -37.90
CA THR A 400 -15.61 -42.27 -38.01
C THR A 400 -14.45 -42.34 -36.98
N GLY A 401 -14.14 -43.41 -36.25
CA GLY A 401 -14.57 -44.79 -36.28
C GLY A 401 -13.89 -45.56 -35.12
N LYS A 402 -14.37 -46.79 -34.92
CA LYS A 402 -14.06 -47.74 -33.86
C LYS A 402 -12.61 -48.26 -33.91
N GLY A 403 -12.06 -48.60 -32.74
CA GLY A 403 -10.85 -49.41 -32.61
C GLY A 403 -10.76 -50.07 -31.24
N ALA A 404 -11.42 -51.22 -31.08
CA ALA A 404 -11.23 -52.13 -29.95
C ALA A 404 -9.98 -52.99 -30.18
N ARG A 405 -9.19 -53.26 -29.14
CA ARG A 405 -8.64 -54.62 -28.90
C ARG A 405 -8.06 -54.79 -27.49
N SER A 406 -8.50 -55.89 -26.91
CA SER A 406 -8.09 -56.58 -25.70
C SER A 406 -6.68 -57.15 -25.76
N GLY A 407 -6.04 -57.34 -24.60
CA GLY A 407 -4.86 -58.20 -24.45
C GLY A 407 -4.44 -58.34 -23.00
N SER A 408 -4.98 -59.33 -22.31
CA SER A 408 -4.60 -59.80 -20.97
C SER A 408 -3.45 -60.82 -21.02
N THR A 409 -2.85 -61.08 -19.84
CA THR A 409 -1.90 -62.16 -19.46
C THR A 409 -0.47 -62.02 -20.01
N GLN A 410 0.62 -62.17 -19.23
CA GLN A 410 0.96 -63.31 -18.37
C GLN A 410 2.08 -63.00 -17.35
N ARG A 411 2.12 -63.75 -16.25
CA ARG A 411 3.11 -63.75 -15.16
C ARG A 411 4.40 -64.53 -15.51
N MET A 412 5.41 -64.30 -14.65
CA MET A 412 6.57 -65.13 -14.26
C MET A 412 7.90 -64.84 -14.98
N SER A 413 8.82 -64.20 -14.26
CA SER A 413 9.95 -64.85 -13.55
C SER A 413 10.35 -64.02 -12.35
#